data_AF-A0A517SZV2-F1
#
_entry.id   AF-A0A517SZV2-F1
#
_cell.length_a   1.000
_cell.length_b   1.000
_cell.length_c   1.000
_cell.angle_alpha   90.00
_cell.angle_beta   90.00
_cell.angle_gamma   90.00
#
_symmetry.space_group_name_H-M   'P 1'
#
loop_
_entity.id
_entity.type
_entity.pdbx_description
1 polymer ?
#
loop_
_entity_poly.entity_id
_entity_poly.type
_entity_poly.pdbx_seq_one_letter_code
_entity_poly.pdbx_strand_id
1 'polypeptide(L)'
;MAKCDLSIELEDPNRVYRDGDTIRGKVHVMSTANVNCKKLEVSSGWQTHGRGNKASGTTESLTLYQGEWQPDQTHSYPFELRVSSWPPSYHGHYINIDHYVSARAYVPWSFDPKAESEFIVRPTSPDAPLLSKQNKSTFEAGCFVGGIILAILGAFVAVFVFFMMSEPLVGLIIGLITLPLATFAVIKWILPRWLLGKVEVDLKQERISPGETIVASLALQPKRQVPVNCIVAELIGEEVCVSGSGSNRTTHRHKFFNRLEELQPTSVLRAGERKEFDLQFPVPDDVPYSFDLSDNDLRWTLELRVDIPRWPDWKHILKLQIVPGGNEPDPTPARSWDDDDQDNAEPIMPQASDRGESSGAELSFSEAAEHLRDAKSASDEDQIDLLVQALQGIDFDIQAVIERRLLYSGPDDPKVYPDGYAVWATSQAPRLGLVLFVPHQSGDDFEHTGRDPLSFRGRVIGWDHQHDRLQIQVLEK
;
A
#
# COMPACT_ATOMS: atom_id res chain seq x y z
N MET A 1 2.78 2.21 -34.71
CA MET A 1 2.76 3.51 -34.01
C MET A 1 1.33 4.04 -34.00
N ALA A 2 0.92 4.74 -32.95
CA ALA A 2 -0.37 5.43 -32.94
C ALA A 2 -0.37 6.53 -34.01
N LYS A 3 -1.50 6.77 -34.67
CA LYS A 3 -1.64 7.80 -35.72
C LYS A 3 -1.77 9.22 -35.17
N CYS A 4 -1.93 9.33 -33.86
CA CYS A 4 -1.97 10.57 -33.11
C CYS A 4 -1.40 10.34 -31.72
N ASP A 5 -0.79 11.39 -31.18
CA ASP A 5 -0.25 11.45 -29.83
C ASP A 5 -1.05 12.44 -28.98
N LEU A 6 -1.13 12.17 -27.68
CA LEU A 6 -1.85 13.00 -26.71
C LEU A 6 -0.89 13.49 -25.63
N SER A 7 -1.04 14.74 -25.22
CA SER A 7 -0.44 15.23 -23.98
C SER A 7 -1.44 16.11 -23.22
N ILE A 8 -1.27 16.17 -21.90
CA ILE A 8 -2.09 16.99 -21.01
C ILE A 8 -1.20 18.07 -20.42
N GLU A 9 -1.65 19.32 -20.50
CA GLU A 9 -1.04 20.46 -19.84
C GLU A 9 -2.03 20.99 -18.80
N LEU A 10 -1.70 20.85 -17.52
CA LEU A 10 -2.48 21.43 -16.43
C LEU A 10 -2.14 22.92 -16.30
N GLU A 11 -3.14 23.74 -15.98
CA GLU A 11 -2.93 25.19 -15.75
C GLU A 11 -2.04 25.45 -14.53
N ASP A 12 -2.20 24.64 -13.49
CA ASP A 12 -1.34 24.64 -12.30
C ASP A 12 -1.01 23.18 -11.90
N PRO A 13 0.12 22.63 -12.38
CA PRO A 13 0.48 21.23 -12.15
C PRO A 13 0.94 20.95 -10.71
N ASN A 14 1.35 21.97 -9.97
CA ASN A 14 1.86 21.82 -8.59
C ASN A 14 0.80 22.17 -7.53
N ARG A 15 -0.41 22.55 -7.95
CA ARG A 15 -1.51 22.86 -7.03
C ARG A 15 -1.96 21.62 -6.29
N VAL A 16 -2.14 21.78 -4.98
CA VAL A 16 -2.91 20.85 -4.15
C VAL A 16 -4.38 21.24 -4.24
N TYR A 17 -5.20 20.31 -4.72
CA TYR A 17 -6.64 20.52 -4.90
C TYR A 17 -7.40 20.11 -3.64
N ARG A 18 -8.46 20.85 -3.32
CA ARG A 18 -9.36 20.61 -2.18
C ARG A 18 -10.69 20.05 -2.63
N ASP A 19 -11.52 19.64 -1.66
CA ASP A 19 -12.84 19.05 -1.95
C ASP A 19 -13.70 19.96 -2.83
N GLY A 20 -14.14 19.42 -3.97
CA GLY A 20 -14.98 20.16 -4.91
C GLY A 20 -14.24 21.24 -5.71
N ASP A 21 -12.92 21.34 -5.58
CA ASP A 21 -12.11 22.16 -6.49
C ASP A 21 -12.31 21.70 -7.94
N THR A 22 -11.96 22.61 -8.83
CA THR A 22 -12.01 22.39 -10.27
C THR A 22 -10.61 22.43 -10.84
N ILE A 23 -10.23 21.37 -11.56
CA ILE A 23 -8.98 21.27 -12.29
C ILE A 23 -9.18 21.70 -13.74
N ARG A 24 -8.25 22.51 -14.24
CA ARG A 24 -8.27 23.10 -15.58
C ARG A 24 -6.99 22.79 -16.31
N GLY A 25 -7.10 22.67 -17.62
CA GLY A 25 -5.96 22.41 -18.47
C GLY A 25 -6.36 22.30 -19.93
N LYS A 26 -5.44 21.77 -20.72
CA LYS A 26 -5.62 21.52 -22.15
C LYS A 26 -5.14 20.12 -22.49
N VAL A 27 -5.88 19.47 -23.39
CA VAL A 27 -5.42 18.26 -24.08
C VAL A 27 -4.86 18.70 -25.43
N HIS A 28 -3.59 18.41 -25.66
CA HIS A 28 -2.95 18.60 -26.95
C HIS A 28 -2.98 17.29 -27.73
N VAL A 29 -3.32 17.40 -29.01
CA VAL A 29 -3.41 16.27 -29.93
C VAL A 29 -2.54 16.57 -31.14
N MET A 30 -1.52 15.74 -31.37
CA MET A 30 -0.67 15.83 -32.55
C MET A 30 -0.96 14.63 -33.45
N SER A 31 -1.50 14.87 -34.65
CA SER A 31 -1.81 13.79 -35.60
C SER A 31 -0.77 13.69 -36.70
N THR A 32 -0.23 12.50 -36.96
CA THR A 32 0.74 12.25 -38.04
C THR A 32 0.07 11.72 -39.32
N ALA A 33 -1.23 11.43 -39.24
CA ALA A 33 -2.06 10.96 -40.35
C ALA A 33 -3.50 11.47 -40.16
N ASN A 34 -4.36 11.25 -41.15
CA ASN A 34 -5.80 11.42 -40.97
C ASN A 34 -6.32 10.45 -39.91
N VAL A 35 -6.95 10.98 -38.85
CA VAL A 35 -7.51 10.22 -37.74
C VAL A 35 -8.98 10.56 -37.58
N ASN A 36 -9.85 9.58 -37.78
CA ASN A 36 -11.26 9.68 -37.41
C ASN A 36 -11.40 9.37 -35.92
N CYS A 37 -11.52 10.41 -35.11
CA CYS A 37 -11.73 10.33 -33.68
C CYS A 37 -13.23 10.21 -33.38
N LYS A 38 -13.66 9.05 -32.88
CA LYS A 38 -15.05 8.84 -32.46
C LYS A 38 -15.41 9.69 -31.24
N LYS A 39 -14.44 9.90 -30.36
CA LYS A 39 -14.60 10.61 -29.10
C LYS A 39 -13.22 10.92 -28.54
N LEU A 40 -12.94 12.17 -28.21
CA LEU A 40 -11.86 12.56 -27.31
C LEU A 40 -12.50 12.79 -25.95
N GLU A 41 -12.24 11.90 -25.00
CA GLU A 41 -12.76 11.99 -23.65
C GLU A 41 -11.64 12.40 -22.68
N VAL A 42 -11.96 13.28 -21.76
CA VAL A 42 -11.12 13.63 -20.62
C VAL A 42 -11.89 13.37 -19.34
N SER A 43 -11.25 12.75 -18.36
CA SER A 43 -11.88 12.44 -17.09
C SER A 43 -10.94 12.68 -15.90
N SER A 44 -11.49 13.08 -14.77
CA SER A 44 -10.79 13.14 -13.49
C SER A 44 -11.14 11.91 -12.66
N GLY A 45 -10.16 11.38 -11.94
CA GLY A 45 -10.37 10.19 -11.11
C GLY A 45 -9.19 9.89 -10.21
N TRP A 46 -9.31 8.80 -9.47
CA TRP A 46 -8.27 8.28 -8.60
C TRP A 46 -8.05 6.79 -8.85
N GLN A 47 -6.87 6.30 -8.50
CA GLN A 47 -6.53 4.89 -8.54
C GLN A 47 -5.62 4.51 -7.38
N THR A 48 -5.88 3.35 -6.77
CA THR A 48 -4.94 2.74 -5.83
C THR A 48 -3.87 1.94 -6.56
N HIS A 49 -2.68 1.95 -5.97
CA HIS A 49 -1.58 1.08 -6.36
C HIS A 49 -0.78 0.69 -5.11
N GLY A 50 0.17 -0.24 -5.26
CA GLY A 50 0.89 -0.87 -4.15
C GLY A 50 0.63 -2.38 -4.10
N ARG A 51 0.65 -2.97 -2.90
CA ARG A 51 0.51 -4.43 -2.72
C ARG A 51 -0.93 -4.91 -2.80
N GLY A 52 -1.91 -4.06 -2.53
CA GLY A 52 -3.32 -4.42 -2.58
C GLY A 52 -3.88 -4.49 -4.01
N ASN A 53 -5.10 -5.03 -4.12
CA ASN A 53 -5.85 -5.03 -5.37
C ASN A 53 -6.14 -3.60 -5.81
N LYS A 54 -6.02 -3.34 -7.12
CA LYS A 54 -6.29 -2.01 -7.67
C LYS A 54 -7.77 -1.67 -7.55
N ALA A 55 -8.05 -0.52 -6.97
CA ALA A 55 -9.34 0.15 -6.97
C ALA A 55 -9.21 1.47 -7.71
N SER A 56 -10.29 1.95 -8.30
CA SER A 56 -10.31 3.24 -9.00
C SER A 56 -11.69 3.86 -8.95
N GLY A 57 -11.77 5.17 -9.03
CA GLY A 57 -13.02 5.90 -9.16
C GLY A 57 -12.90 7.04 -10.16
N THR A 58 -13.89 7.17 -11.05
CA THR A 58 -14.04 8.33 -11.93
C THR A 58 -14.95 9.35 -11.26
N THR A 59 -14.49 10.59 -11.16
CA THR A 59 -15.25 11.70 -10.56
C THR A 59 -16.12 12.37 -11.60
N GLU A 60 -15.51 12.83 -12.69
CA GLU A 60 -16.20 13.50 -13.78
C GLU A 60 -15.55 13.11 -15.11
N SER A 61 -16.36 13.14 -16.18
CA SER A 61 -15.90 12.87 -17.53
C SER A 61 -16.57 13.83 -18.52
N LEU A 62 -15.78 14.35 -19.46
CA LEU A 62 -16.20 15.30 -20.48
C LEU A 62 -15.72 14.83 -21.87
N THR A 63 -16.57 14.98 -22.88
CA THR A 63 -16.16 14.79 -24.27
C THR A 63 -15.71 16.12 -24.86
N LEU A 64 -14.44 16.21 -25.23
CA LEU A 64 -13.83 17.42 -25.77
C LEU A 64 -13.99 17.56 -27.30
N TYR A 65 -14.01 16.44 -28.01
CA TYR A 65 -14.04 16.43 -29.47
C TYR A 65 -14.64 15.15 -30.05
N GLN A 66 -15.21 15.26 -31.24
CA GLN A 66 -15.59 14.17 -32.12
C GLN A 66 -15.47 14.65 -33.58
N GLY A 67 -14.78 13.90 -34.43
CA GLY A 67 -14.55 14.29 -35.81
C GLY A 67 -13.23 13.77 -36.38
N GLU A 68 -12.73 14.43 -37.42
CA GLU A 68 -11.50 14.03 -38.10
C GLU A 68 -10.36 15.03 -37.83
N TRP A 69 -9.21 14.52 -37.39
CA TRP A 69 -7.96 15.26 -37.36
C TRP A 69 -7.18 15.04 -38.65
N GLN A 70 -6.57 16.12 -39.14
CA GLN A 70 -5.74 16.11 -40.34
C GLN A 70 -4.26 15.89 -39.94
N PRO A 71 -3.42 15.32 -40.83
CA PRO A 71 -2.00 15.14 -40.59
C PRO A 71 -1.29 16.47 -40.32
N ASP A 72 -0.25 16.39 -39.50
CA ASP A 72 0.68 17.47 -39.14
C ASP A 72 0.01 18.69 -38.49
N GLN A 73 -1.20 18.49 -37.94
CA GLN A 73 -1.91 19.49 -37.16
C GLN A 73 -1.80 19.18 -35.67
N THR A 74 -1.55 20.23 -34.89
CA THR A 74 -1.66 20.21 -33.44
C THR A 74 -2.97 20.89 -33.06
N HIS A 75 -3.85 20.14 -32.39
CA HIS A 75 -5.09 20.67 -31.83
C HIS A 75 -4.98 20.76 -30.32
N SER A 76 -5.60 21.77 -29.72
CA SER A 76 -5.62 21.98 -28.28
C SER A 76 -7.07 22.16 -27.82
N TYR A 77 -7.49 21.34 -26.86
CA TYR A 77 -8.84 21.33 -26.33
C TYR A 77 -8.82 21.67 -24.85
N PRO A 78 -9.35 22.83 -24.43
CA PRO A 78 -9.43 23.17 -23.01
C PRO A 78 -10.45 22.29 -22.31
N PHE A 79 -10.19 21.98 -21.04
CA PHE A 79 -11.12 21.26 -20.19
C PHE A 79 -11.22 21.89 -18.81
N GLU A 80 -12.34 21.59 -18.16
CA GLU A 80 -12.63 21.94 -16.78
C GLU A 80 -13.37 20.75 -16.15
N LEU A 81 -12.80 20.19 -15.09
CA LEU A 81 -13.32 19.00 -14.42
C LEU A 81 -13.30 19.18 -12.90
N ARG A 82 -14.27 18.59 -12.20
CA ARG A 82 -14.31 18.53 -10.75
C ARG A 82 -13.32 17.49 -10.22
N VAL A 83 -12.72 17.83 -9.10
CA VAL A 83 -11.84 16.94 -8.33
C VAL A 83 -12.67 16.13 -7.33
N SER A 84 -12.28 14.88 -7.10
CA SER A 84 -12.96 14.05 -6.10
C SER A 84 -12.79 14.65 -4.72
N SER A 85 -13.83 14.60 -3.89
CA SER A 85 -13.71 14.92 -2.46
C SER A 85 -13.17 13.75 -1.62
N TRP A 86 -13.11 12.55 -2.20
CA TRP A 86 -12.65 11.35 -1.50
C TRP A 86 -12.27 10.23 -2.48
N PRO A 87 -11.26 9.39 -2.20
CA PRO A 87 -10.29 9.45 -1.10
C PRO A 87 -9.26 10.58 -1.26
N PRO A 88 -8.54 10.97 -0.18
CA PRO A 88 -7.35 11.83 -0.27
C PRO A 88 -6.26 11.18 -1.13
N SER A 89 -5.34 12.00 -1.67
CA SER A 89 -4.03 11.49 -2.07
C SER A 89 -3.30 10.92 -0.86
N TYR A 90 -2.70 9.75 -1.01
CA TYR A 90 -2.02 9.06 0.08
C TYR A 90 -0.87 8.22 -0.47
N HIS A 91 0.28 8.25 0.19
CA HIS A 91 1.42 7.41 -0.15
C HIS A 91 1.90 6.74 1.13
N GLY A 92 1.57 5.46 1.28
CA GLY A 92 1.88 4.64 2.44
C GLY A 92 2.86 3.53 2.10
N HIS A 93 2.94 2.55 3.00
CA HIS A 93 3.84 1.42 2.87
C HIS A 93 3.31 0.35 1.89
N TYR A 94 2.01 0.07 1.94
CA TYR A 94 1.34 -0.91 1.08
C TYR A 94 0.31 -0.30 0.14
N ILE A 95 -0.21 0.86 0.48
CA ILE A 95 -1.30 1.50 -0.25
C ILE A 95 -0.85 2.89 -0.67
N ASN A 96 -1.00 3.16 -1.96
CA ASN A 96 -0.90 4.50 -2.51
C ASN A 96 -2.19 4.84 -3.25
N ILE A 97 -2.57 6.11 -3.22
CA ILE A 97 -3.77 6.67 -3.86
C ILE A 97 -3.34 7.92 -4.61
N ASP A 98 -3.37 7.83 -5.93
CA ASP A 98 -3.06 8.95 -6.82
C ASP A 98 -4.33 9.43 -7.49
N HIS A 99 -4.37 10.73 -7.81
CA HIS A 99 -5.40 11.35 -8.62
C HIS A 99 -4.84 11.76 -9.97
N TYR A 100 -5.65 11.57 -11.01
CA TYR A 100 -5.23 11.76 -12.39
C TYR A 100 -6.31 12.48 -13.20
N VAL A 101 -5.86 13.31 -14.13
CA VAL A 101 -6.62 13.65 -15.33
C VAL A 101 -6.17 12.69 -16.43
N SER A 102 -7.11 11.94 -16.99
CA SER A 102 -6.87 10.99 -18.09
C SER A 102 -7.57 11.49 -19.36
N ALA A 103 -6.83 11.61 -20.46
CA ALA A 103 -7.36 11.89 -21.78
C ALA A 103 -7.23 10.64 -22.65
N ARG A 104 -8.29 10.28 -23.37
CA ARG A 104 -8.32 9.13 -24.28
C ARG A 104 -9.03 9.49 -25.58
N ALA A 105 -8.37 9.22 -26.71
CA ALA A 105 -9.01 9.34 -28.02
C ALA A 105 -9.45 7.96 -28.51
N TYR A 106 -10.73 7.81 -28.82
CA TYR A 106 -11.31 6.58 -29.33
C TYR A 106 -11.15 6.53 -30.86
N VAL A 107 -10.23 5.69 -31.35
CA VAL A 107 -9.87 5.61 -32.77
C VAL A 107 -10.25 4.25 -33.35
N PRO A 108 -11.08 4.18 -34.40
CA PRO A 108 -11.46 2.91 -35.01
C PRO A 108 -10.25 2.14 -35.55
N TRP A 109 -10.20 0.85 -35.26
CA TRP A 109 -9.20 -0.07 -35.83
C TRP A 109 -7.74 0.34 -35.54
N SER A 110 -7.52 1.09 -34.46
CA SER A 110 -6.21 1.48 -33.96
C SER A 110 -6.19 1.40 -32.45
N PHE A 111 -4.99 1.48 -31.85
CA PHE A 111 -4.86 1.64 -30.42
C PHE A 111 -5.34 3.05 -30.04
N ASP A 112 -6.19 3.14 -29.02
CA ASP A 112 -6.63 4.42 -28.47
C ASP A 112 -5.44 5.08 -27.76
N PRO A 113 -4.91 6.20 -28.26
CA PRO A 113 -3.89 6.92 -27.52
C PRO A 113 -4.49 7.46 -26.22
N LYS A 114 -3.65 7.47 -25.19
CA LYS A 114 -4.00 7.87 -23.84
C LYS A 114 -2.88 8.75 -23.27
N ALA A 115 -3.25 9.79 -22.54
CA ALA A 115 -2.34 10.59 -21.74
C ALA A 115 -2.90 10.74 -20.32
N GLU A 116 -2.02 10.82 -19.33
CA GLU A 116 -2.39 11.03 -17.93
C GLU A 116 -1.51 12.11 -17.32
N SER A 117 -2.10 12.94 -16.47
CA SER A 117 -1.39 13.90 -15.64
C SER A 117 -1.86 13.75 -14.19
N GLU A 118 -0.91 13.58 -13.29
CA GLU A 118 -1.15 13.44 -11.85
C GLU A 118 -1.44 14.80 -11.20
N PHE A 119 -2.21 14.78 -10.11
CA PHE A 119 -2.39 15.92 -9.22
C PHE A 119 -2.67 15.44 -7.79
N ILE A 120 -2.48 16.32 -6.81
CA ILE A 120 -2.64 15.99 -5.38
C ILE A 120 -3.99 16.49 -4.88
N VAL A 121 -4.69 15.65 -4.12
CA VAL A 121 -5.95 16.01 -3.45
C VAL A 121 -5.78 15.95 -1.94
N ARG A 122 -6.10 17.06 -1.28
CA ARG A 122 -6.18 17.15 0.18
C ARG A 122 -7.61 17.49 0.59
N PRO A 123 -8.31 16.59 1.30
CA PRO A 123 -9.66 16.86 1.74
C PRO A 123 -9.65 17.89 2.87
N THR A 124 -10.71 18.69 2.94
CA THR A 124 -10.90 19.78 3.90
C THR A 124 -12.25 19.67 4.63
N SER A 125 -13.18 18.93 4.05
CA SER A 125 -14.49 18.69 4.62
C SER A 125 -14.47 17.46 5.53
N PRO A 126 -15.14 17.52 6.69
CA PRO A 126 -15.37 16.34 7.54
C PRO A 126 -16.40 15.37 6.94
N ASP A 127 -16.98 15.68 5.76
CA ASP A 127 -17.98 14.86 5.08
C ASP A 127 -17.41 13.61 4.38
N ALA A 128 -16.23 13.15 4.81
CA ALA A 128 -15.68 11.87 4.40
C ALA A 128 -16.76 10.77 4.50
N PRO A 129 -16.90 9.89 3.49
CA PRO A 129 -17.81 8.77 3.54
C PRO A 129 -17.62 8.02 4.85
N LEU A 130 -18.71 7.71 5.54
CA LEU A 130 -18.61 6.84 6.72
C LEU A 130 -17.97 5.54 6.25
N LEU A 131 -16.82 5.19 6.85
CA LEU A 131 -16.26 3.86 6.67
C LEU A 131 -17.38 2.88 6.94
N SER A 132 -17.50 1.88 6.06
CA SER A 132 -18.57 0.91 6.17
C SER A 132 -18.61 0.47 7.64
N LYS A 133 -19.76 0.69 8.30
CA LYS A 133 -19.96 0.17 9.64
C LYS A 133 -19.87 -1.33 9.46
N GLN A 134 -18.68 -1.90 9.56
CA GLN A 134 -18.47 -3.33 9.66
C GLN A 134 -19.42 -3.72 10.75
N ASN A 135 -20.47 -4.44 10.32
CA ASN A 135 -21.72 -4.61 11.04
C ASN A 135 -21.48 -4.49 12.52
N LYS A 136 -22.10 -3.48 13.15
CA LYS A 136 -22.15 -3.37 14.60
C LYS A 136 -22.36 -4.77 15.15
N SER A 137 -21.28 -5.43 15.52
CA SER A 137 -21.28 -6.42 16.56
C SER A 137 -21.27 -5.62 17.85
N THR A 138 -22.22 -4.68 17.99
CA THR A 138 -22.92 -4.49 19.26
C THR A 138 -23.57 -5.82 19.53
N PHE A 139 -22.73 -6.68 20.04
CA PHE A 139 -23.00 -8.04 20.35
C PHE A 139 -23.79 -7.99 21.66
N GLU A 140 -25.06 -7.61 21.56
CA GLU A 140 -26.11 -8.23 22.39
C GLU A 140 -26.07 -9.77 22.27
N ALA A 141 -25.25 -10.29 21.37
CA ALA A 141 -24.88 -11.68 21.29
C ALA A 141 -23.92 -12.19 22.38
N GLY A 142 -23.90 -11.56 23.57
CA GLY A 142 -23.64 -12.31 24.79
C GLY A 142 -24.62 -13.50 24.92
N CYS A 143 -25.90 -13.27 24.63
CA CYS A 143 -26.91 -14.34 24.58
C CYS A 143 -26.87 -15.17 23.29
N PHE A 144 -26.55 -14.57 22.14
CA PHE A 144 -26.57 -15.29 20.86
C PHE A 144 -25.30 -16.13 20.63
N VAL A 145 -24.10 -15.70 21.01
CA VAL A 145 -22.92 -16.60 21.03
C VAL A 145 -22.92 -17.49 22.23
N GLY A 146 -23.42 -17.04 23.38
CA GLY A 146 -23.74 -17.96 24.46
C GLY A 146 -24.64 -19.09 23.94
N GLY A 147 -25.71 -18.74 23.23
CA GLY A 147 -26.66 -19.67 22.62
C GLY A 147 -26.08 -20.52 21.50
N ILE A 148 -25.26 -19.97 20.59
CA ILE A 148 -24.59 -20.72 19.52
C ILE A 148 -23.55 -21.67 20.11
N ILE A 149 -22.73 -21.22 21.07
CA ILE A 149 -21.80 -22.10 21.79
C ILE A 149 -22.57 -23.19 22.54
N LEU A 150 -23.69 -22.86 23.19
CA LEU A 150 -24.53 -23.84 23.88
C LEU A 150 -25.18 -24.83 22.90
N ALA A 151 -25.60 -24.37 21.73
CA ALA A 151 -26.20 -25.19 20.68
C ALA A 151 -25.15 -26.10 20.02
N ILE A 152 -23.95 -25.58 19.74
CA ILE A 152 -22.82 -26.35 19.25
C ILE A 152 -22.39 -27.39 20.29
N LEU A 153 -22.27 -26.99 21.56
CA LEU A 153 -21.97 -27.90 22.66
C LEU A 153 -23.07 -28.97 22.80
N GLY A 154 -24.34 -28.58 22.71
CA GLY A 154 -25.49 -29.47 22.73
C GLY A 154 -25.49 -30.45 21.55
N ALA A 155 -25.12 -30.00 20.36
CA ALA A 155 -24.96 -30.84 19.18
C ALA A 155 -23.79 -31.82 19.33
N PHE A 156 -22.64 -31.38 19.85
CA PHE A 156 -21.51 -32.26 20.15
C PHE A 156 -21.87 -33.31 21.21
N VAL A 157 -22.61 -32.93 22.26
CA VAL A 157 -23.11 -33.87 23.26
C VAL A 157 -24.10 -34.84 22.64
N ALA A 158 -25.02 -34.40 21.78
CA ALA A 158 -25.97 -35.27 21.09
C ALA A 158 -25.27 -36.27 20.15
N VAL A 159 -24.27 -35.82 19.38
CA VAL A 159 -23.44 -36.67 18.53
C VAL A 159 -22.65 -37.67 19.38
N PHE A 160 -22.03 -37.23 20.47
CA PHE A 160 -21.32 -38.11 21.39
C PHE A 160 -22.26 -39.18 21.99
N VAL A 161 -23.44 -38.80 22.47
CA VAL A 161 -24.43 -39.74 23.01
C VAL A 161 -24.90 -40.72 21.94
N PHE A 162 -25.19 -40.25 20.72
CA PHE A 162 -25.58 -41.11 19.61
C PHE A 162 -24.51 -42.17 19.28
N PHE A 163 -23.25 -41.75 19.15
CA PHE A 163 -22.14 -42.68 18.89
C PHE A 163 -21.80 -43.57 20.08
N MET A 164 -21.97 -43.09 21.32
CA MET A 164 -21.84 -43.93 22.51
C MET A 164 -22.91 -45.04 22.57
N MET A 165 -24.10 -44.80 22.00
CA MET A 165 -25.17 -45.80 21.94
C MET A 165 -25.04 -46.78 20.77
N SER A 166 -24.48 -46.36 19.63
CA SER A 166 -24.30 -47.23 18.46
C SER A 166 -22.98 -47.99 18.49
N GLU A 167 -21.86 -47.30 18.74
CA GLU A 167 -20.50 -47.82 18.66
C GLU A 167 -19.63 -47.23 19.79
N PRO A 168 -19.59 -47.88 20.98
CA PRO A 168 -19.03 -47.30 22.21
C PRO A 168 -17.56 -46.83 22.10
N LEU A 169 -16.76 -47.51 21.28
CA LEU A 169 -15.34 -47.19 21.09
C LEU A 169 -15.15 -45.90 20.28
N VAL A 170 -15.98 -45.70 19.24
CA VAL A 170 -15.99 -44.48 18.43
C VAL A 170 -16.51 -43.30 19.26
N GLY A 171 -17.56 -43.52 20.05
CA GLY A 171 -18.07 -42.53 21.01
C GLY A 171 -16.98 -42.05 21.97
N LEU A 172 -16.21 -42.97 22.56
CA LEU A 172 -15.13 -42.63 23.49
C LEU A 172 -14.05 -41.75 22.84
N ILE A 173 -13.62 -42.09 21.61
CA ILE A 173 -12.61 -41.31 20.87
C ILE A 173 -13.12 -39.90 20.55
N ILE A 174 -14.36 -39.78 20.04
CA ILE A 174 -14.98 -38.49 19.75
C ILE A 174 -15.12 -37.66 21.03
N GLY A 175 -15.55 -38.29 22.13
CA GLY A 175 -15.67 -37.64 23.43
C GLY A 175 -14.34 -37.07 23.93
N LEU A 176 -13.25 -37.85 23.78
CA LEU A 176 -11.91 -37.46 24.25
C LEU A 176 -11.35 -36.24 23.51
N ILE A 177 -11.80 -35.98 22.28
CA ILE A 177 -11.40 -34.82 21.47
C ILE A 177 -12.35 -33.64 21.67
N THR A 178 -13.65 -33.89 21.63
CA THR A 178 -14.67 -32.82 21.61
C THR A 178 -14.85 -32.15 22.98
N LEU A 179 -14.78 -32.89 24.09
CA LEU A 179 -14.90 -32.32 25.44
C LEU A 179 -13.79 -31.31 25.76
N PRO A 180 -12.50 -31.62 25.57
CA PRO A 180 -11.42 -30.65 25.79
C PRO A 180 -11.55 -29.43 24.88
N LEU A 181 -11.89 -29.62 23.60
CA LEU A 181 -12.01 -28.52 22.64
C LEU A 181 -13.16 -27.57 23.01
N ALA A 182 -14.32 -28.12 23.37
CA ALA A 182 -15.47 -27.33 23.78
C ALA A 182 -15.23 -26.64 25.13
N THR A 183 -14.59 -27.34 26.08
CA THR A 183 -14.17 -26.75 27.36
C THR A 183 -13.20 -25.58 27.13
N PHE A 184 -12.21 -25.76 26.26
CA PHE A 184 -11.27 -24.72 25.88
C PHE A 184 -11.95 -23.52 25.20
N ALA A 185 -12.91 -23.76 24.29
CA ALA A 185 -13.66 -22.69 23.64
C ALA A 185 -14.49 -21.87 24.63
N VAL A 186 -15.18 -22.53 25.57
CA VAL A 186 -15.94 -21.87 26.65
C VAL A 186 -15.00 -21.05 27.54
N ILE A 187 -13.87 -21.61 27.96
CA ILE A 187 -12.86 -20.90 28.75
C ILE A 187 -12.36 -19.66 27.98
N LYS A 188 -12.05 -19.81 26.69
CA LYS A 188 -11.46 -18.74 25.88
C LYS A 188 -12.42 -17.56 25.62
N TRP A 189 -13.72 -17.81 25.47
CA TRP A 189 -14.66 -16.79 24.96
C TRP A 189 -15.61 -16.25 26.03
N ILE A 190 -16.07 -17.10 26.95
CA ILE A 190 -17.12 -16.74 27.92
C ILE A 190 -16.50 -16.28 29.24
N LEU A 191 -15.40 -16.92 29.65
CA LEU A 191 -14.87 -16.75 30.99
C LEU A 191 -14.29 -15.36 31.30
N PRO A 192 -13.57 -14.67 30.39
CA PRO A 192 -13.04 -13.33 30.68
C PRO A 192 -14.15 -12.34 31.00
N ARG A 193 -15.25 -12.38 30.23
CA ARG A 193 -16.45 -11.55 30.48
C ARG A 193 -17.14 -11.92 31.79
N TRP A 194 -17.21 -13.21 32.12
CA TRP A 194 -17.84 -13.65 33.37
C TRP A 194 -17.04 -13.22 34.60
N LEU A 195 -15.71 -13.28 34.54
CA LEU A 195 -14.80 -12.84 35.60
C LEU A 195 -14.91 -11.32 35.83
N LEU A 196 -14.82 -10.53 34.76
CA LEU A 196 -14.84 -9.06 34.82
C LEU A 196 -16.23 -8.47 35.09
N GLY A 197 -17.29 -9.28 34.97
CA GLY A 197 -18.65 -8.84 35.25
C GLY A 197 -19.19 -7.90 34.18
N LYS A 198 -19.81 -6.79 34.60
CA LYS A 198 -20.32 -5.79 33.67
C LYS A 198 -19.15 -4.90 33.23
N VAL A 199 -18.82 -4.93 31.93
CA VAL A 199 -17.83 -4.05 31.33
C VAL A 199 -18.56 -3.09 30.40
N GLU A 200 -18.51 -1.81 30.71
CA GLU A 200 -19.08 -0.72 29.91
C GLU A 200 -17.92 0.01 29.24
N VAL A 201 -18.02 0.21 27.93
CA VAL A 201 -17.08 1.01 27.17
C VAL A 201 -17.89 2.05 26.41
N ASP A 202 -17.50 3.30 26.54
CA ASP A 202 -18.14 4.40 25.82
C ASP A 202 -17.09 5.23 25.08
N LEU A 203 -17.39 5.58 23.84
CA LEU A 203 -16.55 6.44 23.01
C LEU A 203 -17.36 7.70 22.70
N LYS A 204 -16.87 8.85 23.12
CA LYS A 204 -17.61 10.11 23.01
C LYS A 204 -17.86 10.51 21.55
N GLN A 205 -16.89 10.25 20.67
CA GLN A 205 -16.90 10.67 19.28
C GLN A 205 -16.25 9.59 18.39
N GLU A 206 -16.94 9.16 17.34
CA GLU A 206 -16.41 8.19 16.36
C GLU A 206 -15.54 8.87 15.28
N ARG A 207 -15.72 10.17 15.07
CA ARG A 207 -14.98 11.00 14.12
C ARG A 207 -14.09 11.96 14.88
N ILE A 208 -12.81 11.95 14.56
CA ILE A 208 -11.77 12.73 15.22
C ILE A 208 -10.94 13.39 14.12
N SER A 209 -10.49 14.61 14.32
CA SER A 209 -9.54 15.26 13.42
C SER A 209 -8.10 15.16 13.93
N PRO A 210 -7.09 15.23 13.05
CA PRO A 210 -5.70 15.38 13.49
C PRO A 210 -5.57 16.52 14.51
N GLY A 211 -4.75 16.31 15.55
CA GLY A 211 -4.59 17.25 16.66
C GLY A 211 -5.65 17.19 17.76
N GLU A 212 -6.79 16.54 17.52
CA GLU A 212 -7.82 16.37 18.54
C GLU A 212 -7.48 15.24 19.53
N THR A 213 -8.22 15.17 20.63
CA THR A 213 -8.05 14.14 21.65
C THR A 213 -9.24 13.18 21.62
N ILE A 214 -8.95 11.89 21.47
CA ILE A 214 -9.92 10.83 21.61
C ILE A 214 -10.30 10.73 23.10
N VAL A 215 -11.58 10.88 23.39
CA VAL A 215 -12.14 10.72 24.74
C VAL A 215 -12.98 9.44 24.80
N ALA A 216 -12.54 8.48 25.61
CA ALA A 216 -13.25 7.23 25.86
C ALA A 216 -13.33 6.96 27.36
N SER A 217 -14.27 6.11 27.77
CA SER A 217 -14.36 5.62 29.15
C SER A 217 -14.44 4.10 29.18
N LEU A 218 -13.80 3.51 30.19
CA LEU A 218 -13.89 2.08 30.51
C LEU A 218 -14.38 1.96 31.95
N ALA A 219 -15.51 1.30 32.15
CA ALA A 219 -16.00 0.95 33.48
C ALA A 219 -16.13 -0.56 33.62
N LEU A 220 -15.66 -1.10 34.74
CA LEU A 220 -15.73 -2.52 35.05
C LEU A 220 -16.23 -2.75 36.47
N GLN A 221 -17.06 -3.78 36.64
CA GLN A 221 -17.60 -4.17 37.95
C GLN A 221 -17.59 -5.70 38.08
N PRO A 222 -16.48 -6.28 38.56
CA PRO A 222 -16.36 -7.73 38.66
C PRO A 222 -17.22 -8.26 39.80
N LYS A 223 -17.81 -9.44 39.59
CA LYS A 223 -18.67 -10.09 40.59
C LYS A 223 -17.88 -10.79 41.70
N ARG A 224 -16.58 -10.98 41.49
CA ARG A 224 -15.64 -11.66 42.39
C ARG A 224 -14.32 -10.88 42.39
N GLN A 225 -13.45 -11.23 43.32
CA GLN A 225 -12.10 -10.69 43.32
C GLN A 225 -11.33 -11.26 42.12
N VAL A 226 -10.80 -10.39 41.27
CA VAL A 226 -10.08 -10.78 40.05
C VAL A 226 -8.69 -10.17 40.07
N PRO A 227 -7.61 -10.98 40.17
CA PRO A 227 -6.27 -10.47 39.92
C PRO A 227 -6.15 -10.10 38.43
N VAL A 228 -5.46 -9.01 38.13
CA VAL A 228 -5.13 -8.58 36.77
C VAL A 228 -3.63 -8.26 36.71
N ASN A 229 -2.99 -8.62 35.60
CA ASN A 229 -1.58 -8.29 35.37
C ASN A 229 -1.45 -6.83 34.95
N CYS A 230 -2.34 -6.35 34.09
CA CYS A 230 -2.48 -4.95 33.73
C CYS A 230 -3.83 -4.68 33.03
N ILE A 231 -4.19 -3.40 32.95
CA ILE A 231 -5.23 -2.87 32.09
C ILE A 231 -4.56 -1.84 31.18
N VAL A 232 -4.64 -2.05 29.88
CA VAL A 232 -3.99 -1.20 28.89
C VAL A 232 -4.98 -0.75 27.82
N ALA A 233 -4.72 0.42 27.27
CA ALA A 233 -5.39 0.95 26.10
C ALA A 233 -4.34 1.30 25.05
N GLU A 234 -4.55 0.86 23.81
CA GLU A 234 -3.57 0.96 22.73
C GLU A 234 -4.24 1.62 21.51
N LEU A 235 -3.77 2.81 21.12
CA LEU A 235 -4.20 3.48 19.90
C LEU A 235 -3.31 3.03 18.74
N ILE A 236 -3.92 2.45 17.71
CA ILE A 236 -3.23 1.85 16.57
C ILE A 236 -3.74 2.49 15.28
N GLY A 237 -2.81 2.95 14.44
CA GLY A 237 -3.04 3.28 13.04
C GLY A 237 -2.41 2.20 12.15
N GLU A 238 -3.22 1.56 11.31
CA GLU A 238 -2.75 0.50 10.39
C GLU A 238 -3.24 0.68 8.96
N GLU A 239 -2.36 0.39 8.00
CA GLU A 239 -2.73 0.07 6.63
C GLU A 239 -3.09 -1.40 6.54
N VAL A 240 -4.19 -1.71 5.86
CA VAL A 240 -4.63 -3.08 5.59
C VAL A 240 -4.97 -3.18 4.12
N CYS A 241 -4.20 -3.97 3.38
CA CYS A 241 -4.49 -4.22 1.97
C CYS A 241 -4.65 -5.71 1.70
N VAL A 242 -5.38 -6.03 0.65
CA VAL A 242 -5.65 -7.40 0.23
C VAL A 242 -5.20 -7.59 -1.20
N SER A 243 -4.39 -8.61 -1.44
CA SER A 243 -3.90 -8.98 -2.77
C SER A 243 -4.49 -10.31 -3.23
N GLY A 244 -4.71 -10.45 -4.53
CA GLY A 244 -5.19 -11.67 -5.16
C GLY A 244 -6.72 -11.83 -5.11
N SER A 245 -7.21 -12.97 -5.61
CA SER A 245 -8.64 -13.25 -5.75
C SER A 245 -9.00 -14.67 -5.31
N GLY A 246 -10.20 -14.84 -4.75
CA GLY A 246 -10.73 -16.16 -4.37
C GLY A 246 -9.91 -16.82 -3.26
N SER A 247 -9.47 -18.06 -3.49
CA SER A 247 -8.67 -18.85 -2.53
C SER A 247 -7.22 -18.37 -2.38
N ASN A 248 -6.72 -17.53 -3.28
CA ASN A 248 -5.36 -16.96 -3.25
C ASN A 248 -5.33 -15.55 -2.65
N ARG A 249 -6.32 -15.22 -1.81
CA ARG A 249 -6.46 -13.90 -1.22
C ARG A 249 -5.54 -13.77 0.00
N THR A 250 -4.60 -12.85 -0.04
CA THR A 250 -3.63 -12.58 1.03
C THR A 250 -3.90 -11.21 1.64
N THR A 251 -3.88 -11.09 2.97
CA THR A 251 -4.06 -9.81 3.67
C THR A 251 -2.73 -9.34 4.23
N HIS A 252 -2.29 -8.15 3.82
CA HIS A 252 -1.10 -7.47 4.32
C HIS A 252 -1.51 -6.39 5.31
N ARG A 253 -0.69 -6.19 6.35
CA ARG A 253 -0.96 -5.23 7.43
C ARG A 253 0.32 -4.51 7.81
N HIS A 254 0.26 -3.19 7.90
CA HIS A 254 1.37 -2.37 8.34
C HIS A 254 0.88 -1.41 9.43
N LYS A 255 1.42 -1.54 10.65
CA LYS A 255 1.12 -0.63 11.76
C LYS A 255 2.09 0.53 11.70
N PHE A 256 1.65 1.68 11.19
CA PHE A 256 2.48 2.89 11.10
C PHE A 256 2.37 3.76 12.37
N PHE A 257 1.36 3.54 13.21
CA PHE A 257 1.22 4.25 14.47
C PHE A 257 0.82 3.29 15.59
N ASN A 258 1.48 3.43 16.74
CA ASN A 258 1.12 2.71 17.96
C ASN A 258 1.41 3.54 19.21
N ARG A 259 0.41 3.72 20.07
CA ARG A 259 0.57 4.35 21.39
C ARG A 259 -0.16 3.56 22.45
N LEU A 260 0.60 3.01 23.40
CA LEU A 260 0.10 2.26 24.54
C LEU A 260 0.07 3.11 25.80
N GLU A 261 -1.07 3.09 26.50
CA GLU A 261 -1.26 3.68 27.82
C GLU A 261 -1.66 2.60 28.82
N GLU A 262 -0.92 2.50 29.92
CA GLU A 262 -1.27 1.61 31.03
C GLU A 262 -2.22 2.33 32.00
N LEU A 263 -3.47 1.89 32.02
CA LEU A 263 -4.50 2.45 32.90
C LEU A 263 -4.37 1.93 34.33
N GLN A 264 -3.90 0.68 34.48
CA GLN A 264 -3.69 0.07 35.77
C GLN A 264 -2.61 -1.01 35.72
N PRO A 265 -1.59 -0.94 36.58
CA PRO A 265 -0.59 -2.00 36.73
C PRO A 265 -1.17 -3.24 37.41
N THR A 266 -0.30 -4.22 37.68
CA THR A 266 -0.66 -5.44 38.41
C THR A 266 -1.38 -5.12 39.70
N SER A 267 -2.59 -5.66 39.82
CA SER A 267 -3.51 -5.30 40.90
C SER A 267 -4.65 -6.28 41.02
N VAL A 268 -5.50 -6.08 42.02
CA VAL A 268 -6.65 -6.94 42.27
C VAL A 268 -7.92 -6.12 42.27
N LEU A 269 -8.81 -6.41 41.33
CA LEU A 269 -10.12 -5.79 41.23
C LEU A 269 -11.05 -6.43 42.27
N ARG A 270 -11.68 -5.60 43.11
CA ARG A 270 -12.51 -6.09 44.22
C ARG A 270 -13.92 -6.42 43.74
N ALA A 271 -14.50 -7.47 44.33
CA ALA A 271 -15.85 -7.89 44.05
C ALA A 271 -16.87 -6.77 44.35
N GLY A 272 -17.72 -6.45 43.38
CA GLY A 272 -18.78 -5.46 43.49
C GLY A 272 -18.33 -3.99 43.37
N GLU A 273 -17.03 -3.71 43.44
CA GLU A 273 -16.48 -2.37 43.26
C GLU A 273 -16.50 -1.99 41.78
N ARG A 274 -17.16 -0.88 41.45
CA ARG A 274 -17.14 -0.32 40.10
C ARG A 274 -15.88 0.53 39.96
N LYS A 275 -15.04 0.18 39.00
CA LYS A 275 -13.82 0.92 38.67
C LYS A 275 -13.97 1.56 37.30
N GLU A 276 -13.68 2.85 37.22
CA GLU A 276 -13.83 3.67 36.02
C GLU A 276 -12.46 4.24 35.62
N PHE A 277 -12.22 4.29 34.32
CA PHE A 277 -11.05 4.88 33.69
C PHE A 277 -11.51 5.85 32.62
N ASP A 278 -11.09 7.09 32.73
CA ASP A 278 -11.25 8.10 31.69
C ASP A 278 -9.99 8.12 30.84
N LEU A 279 -10.14 7.87 29.54
CA LEU A 279 -9.04 7.76 28.59
C LEU A 279 -8.99 9.01 27.72
N GLN A 280 -7.79 9.55 27.54
CA GLN A 280 -7.53 10.72 26.70
C GLN A 280 -6.30 10.47 25.83
N PHE A 281 -6.52 10.10 24.57
CA PHE A 281 -5.45 9.88 23.61
C PHE A 281 -5.33 11.07 22.65
N PRO A 282 -4.27 11.88 22.72
CA PRO A 282 -4.05 12.93 21.73
C PRO A 282 -3.64 12.28 20.41
N VAL A 283 -4.35 12.65 19.35
CA VAL A 283 -4.03 12.30 17.96
C VAL A 283 -3.03 13.34 17.46
N PRO A 284 -1.86 12.93 16.93
CA PRO A 284 -0.92 13.89 16.35
C PRO A 284 -1.54 14.72 15.22
N ASP A 285 -1.01 15.92 14.98
CA ASP A 285 -1.47 16.80 13.90
C ASP A 285 -1.11 16.26 12.51
N ASP A 286 -0.02 15.51 12.43
CA ASP A 286 0.46 14.85 11.22
C ASP A 286 0.06 13.37 11.30
N VAL A 287 -1.19 13.06 10.95
CA VAL A 287 -1.63 11.67 10.80
C VAL A 287 -2.48 11.51 9.55
N PRO A 288 -2.41 10.36 8.88
CA PRO A 288 -3.21 10.13 7.69
C PRO A 288 -4.70 9.91 8.03
N TYR A 289 -5.57 10.40 7.15
CA TYR A 289 -7.02 10.22 7.25
C TYR A 289 -7.43 8.78 6.98
N SER A 290 -8.50 8.34 7.65
CA SER A 290 -9.01 6.97 7.51
C SER A 290 -9.85 6.80 6.26
N PHE A 291 -9.53 5.82 5.41
CA PHE A 291 -10.30 5.44 4.21
C PHE A 291 -10.58 3.93 4.16
N ASP A 292 -11.65 3.56 3.45
CA ASP A 292 -12.08 2.17 3.18
C ASP A 292 -12.35 2.07 1.68
N LEU A 293 -11.48 1.35 0.96
CA LEU A 293 -11.54 1.15 -0.49
C LEU A 293 -11.61 -0.36 -0.80
N SER A 294 -12.44 -1.09 -0.05
CA SER A 294 -12.77 -2.52 -0.19
C SER A 294 -11.62 -3.51 0.07
N ASP A 295 -10.53 -3.41 -0.66
CA ASP A 295 -9.31 -4.21 -0.52
C ASP A 295 -8.12 -3.35 -0.07
N ASN A 296 -8.31 -2.05 0.17
CA ASN A 296 -7.27 -1.12 0.65
C ASN A 296 -7.87 -0.18 1.68
N ASP A 297 -7.44 -0.31 2.93
CA ASP A 297 -7.97 0.45 4.04
C ASP A 297 -6.86 1.08 4.87
N LEU A 298 -7.14 2.28 5.40
CA LEU A 298 -6.36 2.91 6.45
C LEU A 298 -7.25 3.08 7.66
N ARG A 299 -6.93 2.36 8.74
CA ARG A 299 -7.81 2.18 9.89
C ARG A 299 -7.15 2.69 11.16
N TRP A 300 -7.97 3.32 11.99
CA TRP A 300 -7.60 3.73 13.33
C TRP A 300 -8.46 3.00 14.36
N THR A 301 -7.81 2.42 15.37
CA THR A 301 -8.48 1.63 16.40
C THR A 301 -7.91 1.91 17.78
N LEU A 302 -8.78 2.04 18.77
CA LEU A 302 -8.43 2.02 20.19
C LEU A 302 -8.74 0.64 20.77
N GLU A 303 -7.71 -0.15 21.03
CA GLU A 303 -7.82 -1.47 21.64
C GLU A 303 -7.72 -1.39 23.17
N LEU A 304 -8.75 -1.83 23.87
CA LEU A 304 -8.76 -1.97 25.32
C LEU A 304 -8.49 -3.43 25.69
N ARG A 305 -7.52 -3.67 26.58
CA ARG A 305 -7.14 -5.01 27.03
C ARG A 305 -7.05 -5.08 28.54
N VAL A 306 -7.66 -6.13 29.11
CA VAL A 306 -7.49 -6.52 30.52
C VAL A 306 -6.79 -7.87 30.54
N ASP A 307 -5.55 -7.87 31.00
CA ASP A 307 -4.71 -9.07 31.13
C ASP A 307 -5.03 -9.78 32.45
N ILE A 308 -5.48 -11.02 32.36
CA ILE A 308 -5.94 -11.81 33.51
C ILE A 308 -5.02 -13.03 33.67
N PRO A 309 -4.27 -13.15 34.77
CA PRO A 309 -3.30 -14.22 34.94
C PRO A 309 -3.97 -15.60 34.88
N ARG A 310 -3.39 -16.50 34.08
CA ARG A 310 -3.86 -17.90 33.85
C ARG A 310 -5.21 -17.99 33.14
N TRP A 311 -5.71 -16.88 32.63
CA TRP A 311 -6.96 -16.82 31.90
C TRP A 311 -6.73 -16.08 30.57
N PRO A 312 -7.62 -16.24 29.58
CA PRO A 312 -7.57 -15.44 28.37
C PRO A 312 -7.85 -13.96 28.68
N ASP A 313 -7.15 -13.08 27.98
CA ASP A 313 -7.37 -11.64 28.08
C ASP A 313 -8.75 -11.24 27.58
N TRP A 314 -9.36 -10.28 28.25
CA TRP A 314 -10.49 -9.56 27.68
C TRP A 314 -9.97 -8.49 26.74
N LYS A 315 -10.56 -8.39 25.55
CA LYS A 315 -10.21 -7.40 24.52
C LYS A 315 -11.47 -6.74 23.98
N HIS A 316 -11.40 -5.44 23.72
CA HIS A 316 -12.45 -4.67 23.04
C HIS A 316 -11.82 -3.65 22.11
N ILE A 317 -12.32 -3.55 20.89
CA ILE A 317 -11.76 -2.68 19.84
C ILE A 317 -12.78 -1.62 19.49
N LEU A 318 -12.44 -0.36 19.74
CA LEU A 318 -13.21 0.80 19.30
C LEU A 318 -12.62 1.27 17.97
N LYS A 319 -13.48 1.43 16.95
CA LYS A 319 -13.06 1.92 15.64
C LYS A 319 -13.24 3.43 15.59
N LEU A 320 -12.23 4.10 15.05
CA LEU A 320 -12.16 5.55 14.93
C LEU A 320 -12.04 5.90 13.45
N GLN A 321 -12.64 7.02 13.07
CA GLN A 321 -12.46 7.61 11.75
C GLN A 321 -11.73 8.94 11.91
N ILE A 322 -10.49 8.99 11.45
CA ILE A 322 -9.75 10.24 11.34
C ILE A 322 -10.19 10.95 10.06
N VAL A 323 -10.73 12.16 10.21
CA VAL A 323 -11.26 12.99 9.12
C VAL A 323 -10.69 14.41 9.19
N PRO A 324 -10.61 15.15 8.08
CA PRO A 324 -10.12 16.52 8.10
C PRO A 324 -10.90 17.40 9.08
N GLY A 325 -10.16 18.15 9.89
CA GLY A 325 -10.73 19.23 10.69
C GLY A 325 -10.82 20.46 9.81
N GLY A 326 -11.99 21.09 9.69
CA GLY A 326 -12.21 22.26 8.82
C GLY A 326 -11.36 23.50 9.14
N ASN A 327 -10.41 23.40 10.08
CA ASN A 327 -9.51 24.46 10.54
C ASN A 327 -8.01 24.15 10.30
N GLU A 328 -7.64 23.11 9.55
CA GLU A 328 -6.22 22.83 9.30
C GLU A 328 -5.54 24.00 8.55
N PRO A 329 -4.48 24.61 9.12
CA PRO A 329 -3.57 25.45 8.36
C PRO A 329 -2.75 24.56 7.41
N ASP A 330 -2.51 25.00 6.16
CA ASP A 330 -1.73 24.25 5.16
C ASP A 330 -0.41 23.70 5.75
N PRO A 331 -0.25 22.35 5.90
CA PRO A 331 1.04 21.81 6.27
C PRO A 331 1.81 21.39 5.02
N THR A 332 3.10 21.68 5.07
CA THR A 332 4.21 21.18 4.26
C THR A 332 4.04 19.71 3.87
N PRO A 333 4.46 19.27 2.66
CA PRO A 333 4.30 17.88 2.19
C PRO A 333 4.77 16.86 3.22
N ALA A 334 3.97 15.79 3.34
CA ALA A 334 4.16 14.68 4.26
C ALA A 334 5.63 14.21 4.26
N ARG A 335 6.25 14.20 5.44
CA ARG A 335 7.51 13.51 5.66
C ARG A 335 7.28 12.01 5.50
N SER A 336 8.21 11.32 4.84
CA SER A 336 8.29 9.86 4.90
C SER A 336 8.47 9.44 6.35
N TRP A 337 7.56 8.64 6.89
CA TRP A 337 7.54 8.18 8.28
C TRP A 337 8.57 7.07 8.59
N ASP A 338 9.52 6.85 7.69
CA ASP A 338 10.52 5.79 7.80
C ASP A 338 11.79 6.21 8.57
N ASP A 339 11.91 7.46 9.05
CA ASP A 339 13.19 8.00 9.55
C ASP A 339 13.32 8.21 11.08
N ASP A 340 12.28 8.03 11.90
CA ASP A 340 12.38 8.23 13.36
C ASP A 340 12.53 6.90 14.12
N ASP A 341 13.64 6.21 13.88
CA ASP A 341 14.18 5.20 14.80
C ASP A 341 15.71 5.06 14.60
N GLN A 342 16.45 6.16 14.81
CA GLN A 342 17.91 6.11 14.98
C GLN A 342 18.42 7.19 15.96
N ASP A 343 18.09 6.98 17.22
CA ASP A 343 18.80 7.58 18.34
C ASP A 343 20.18 6.92 18.46
N ASN A 344 21.20 7.45 17.77
CA ASN A 344 22.62 7.23 18.06
C ASN A 344 23.54 8.25 17.36
N ALA A 345 23.94 9.27 18.14
CA ALA A 345 25.21 9.99 18.10
C ALA A 345 25.96 10.11 16.75
N GLU A 346 25.83 11.27 16.10
CA GLU A 346 26.81 11.74 15.12
C GLU A 346 28.18 12.02 15.79
N PRO A 347 29.29 11.48 15.29
CA PRO A 347 30.57 12.14 15.41
C PRO A 347 30.78 13.06 14.20
N ILE A 348 30.85 14.35 14.50
CA ILE A 348 31.37 15.41 13.64
C ILE A 348 32.72 14.96 13.07
N MET A 349 32.84 14.87 11.74
CA MET A 349 34.13 14.79 11.06
C MET A 349 34.17 15.75 9.85
N PRO A 350 35.34 16.38 9.61
CA PRO A 350 35.45 17.64 8.90
C PRO A 350 35.60 17.46 7.38
N GLN A 351 35.26 18.53 6.66
CA GLN A 351 35.61 18.74 5.27
C GLN A 351 37.11 18.58 5.04
N ALA A 352 37.49 17.78 4.04
CA ALA A 352 38.83 17.79 3.47
C ALA A 352 38.72 17.84 1.93
N SER A 353 39.16 18.99 1.41
CA SER A 353 39.51 19.23 0.02
C SER A 353 40.72 18.39 -0.41
N ASP A 354 40.58 17.75 -1.56
CA ASP A 354 41.48 17.80 -2.72
C ASP A 354 42.99 17.47 -2.53
N ARG A 355 43.38 16.28 -3.01
CA ARG A 355 44.47 16.00 -4.00
C ARG A 355 45.07 14.60 -3.83
N GLY A 356 45.10 13.87 -4.95
CA GLY A 356 45.90 12.65 -5.10
C GLY A 356 45.64 11.96 -6.43
N GLU A 357 46.18 12.50 -7.53
CA GLU A 357 46.32 11.78 -8.79
C GLU A 357 47.13 10.50 -8.60
N SER A 358 46.58 9.35 -9.02
CA SER A 358 47.38 8.29 -9.63
C SER A 358 46.55 7.56 -10.69
N SER A 359 47.11 7.54 -11.88
CA SER A 359 46.58 7.05 -13.15
C SER A 359 46.25 5.56 -13.18
N GLY A 360 44.99 5.27 -13.44
CA GLY A 360 44.47 4.15 -14.21
C GLY A 360 43.07 4.59 -14.62
N ALA A 361 42.85 4.95 -15.89
CA ALA A 361 41.54 5.42 -16.32
C ALA A 361 40.57 4.23 -16.24
N GLU A 362 39.91 4.08 -15.09
CA GLU A 362 38.79 3.17 -14.92
C GLU A 362 37.69 3.68 -15.84
N LEU A 363 37.47 2.96 -16.94
CA LEU A 363 36.40 3.23 -17.89
C LEU A 363 35.09 3.32 -17.12
N SER A 364 34.38 4.43 -17.20
CA SER A 364 33.09 4.60 -16.55
C SER A 364 31.97 3.97 -17.38
N PHE A 365 30.88 3.56 -16.73
CA PHE A 365 29.70 3.05 -17.46
C PHE A 365 29.11 4.10 -18.40
N SER A 366 29.11 5.37 -17.99
CA SER A 366 28.62 6.48 -18.80
C SER A 366 29.38 6.59 -20.12
N GLU A 367 30.71 6.51 -20.10
CA GLU A 367 31.54 6.57 -21.32
C GLU A 367 31.28 5.35 -22.21
N ALA A 368 31.22 4.15 -21.63
CA ALA A 368 30.91 2.93 -22.38
C ALA A 368 29.52 3.00 -23.04
N ALA A 369 28.52 3.49 -22.32
CA ALA A 369 27.16 3.65 -22.81
C ALA A 369 27.04 4.74 -23.88
N GLU A 370 27.87 5.79 -23.84
CA GLU A 370 27.90 6.83 -24.87
C GLU A 370 28.41 6.26 -26.19
N HIS A 371 29.53 5.52 -26.16
CA HIS A 371 30.05 4.86 -27.35
C HIS A 371 29.06 3.87 -27.97
N LEU A 372 28.36 3.09 -27.14
CA LEU A 372 27.33 2.16 -27.62
C LEU A 372 26.12 2.89 -28.22
N ARG A 373 25.65 3.97 -27.61
CA ARG A 373 24.54 4.78 -28.12
C ARG A 373 24.91 5.44 -29.45
N ASP A 374 26.13 5.92 -29.59
CA ASP A 374 26.60 6.58 -30.80
C ASP A 374 26.71 5.58 -31.96
N ALA A 375 27.26 4.38 -31.71
CA ALA A 375 27.28 3.27 -32.67
C ALA A 375 25.85 2.83 -33.08
N LYS A 376 24.94 2.73 -32.11
CA LYS A 376 23.50 2.46 -32.35
C LYS A 376 22.85 3.54 -33.21
N SER A 377 23.13 4.81 -32.94
CA SER A 377 22.58 5.93 -33.71
C SER A 377 23.08 5.94 -35.16
N ALA A 378 24.28 5.42 -35.41
CA ALA A 378 24.84 5.22 -36.74
C ALA A 378 24.35 3.93 -37.43
N SER A 379 23.62 3.05 -36.73
CA SER A 379 23.21 1.72 -37.21
C SER A 379 24.38 0.83 -37.64
N ASP A 380 25.51 0.92 -36.93
CA ASP A 380 26.72 0.13 -37.17
C ASP A 380 26.76 -1.09 -36.23
N GLU A 381 26.18 -2.21 -36.68
CA GLU A 381 26.08 -3.45 -35.89
C GLU A 381 27.46 -4.06 -35.58
N ASP A 382 28.39 -4.03 -36.54
CA ASP A 382 29.75 -4.56 -36.36
C ASP A 382 30.51 -3.76 -35.27
N GLN A 383 30.30 -2.45 -35.22
CA GLN A 383 30.86 -1.59 -34.17
C GLN A 383 30.25 -1.85 -32.80
N ILE A 384 28.93 -2.11 -32.72
CA ILE A 384 28.28 -2.50 -31.46
C ILE A 384 28.87 -3.81 -30.95
N ASP A 385 29.02 -4.82 -31.80
CA ASP A 385 29.57 -6.11 -31.41
C ASP A 385 31.01 -6.00 -30.90
N LEU A 386 31.84 -5.22 -31.59
CA LEU A 386 33.21 -4.95 -31.17
C LEU A 386 33.27 -4.28 -29.79
N LEU A 387 32.43 -3.27 -29.56
CA LEU A 387 32.36 -2.54 -28.29
C LEU A 387 31.84 -3.44 -27.16
N VAL A 388 30.77 -4.18 -27.39
CA VAL A 388 30.19 -5.09 -26.40
C VAL A 388 31.17 -6.21 -26.06
N GLN A 389 31.89 -6.76 -27.05
CA GLN A 389 32.93 -7.75 -26.82
C GLN A 389 34.07 -7.21 -25.95
N ALA A 390 34.46 -5.94 -26.14
CA ALA A 390 35.46 -5.31 -25.31
C ALA A 390 34.99 -5.04 -23.87
N LEU A 391 33.68 -4.80 -23.69
CA LEU A 391 33.06 -4.55 -22.39
C LEU A 391 32.65 -5.82 -21.63
N GLN A 392 32.58 -6.97 -22.32
CA GLN A 392 32.08 -8.20 -21.74
C GLN A 392 32.94 -8.65 -20.55
N GLY A 393 32.29 -8.88 -19.40
CA GLY A 393 32.92 -9.26 -18.16
C GLY A 393 33.40 -8.10 -17.28
N ILE A 394 33.28 -6.85 -17.74
CA ILE A 394 33.58 -5.66 -16.93
C ILE A 394 32.41 -5.37 -15.99
N ASP A 395 32.73 -5.06 -14.74
CA ASP A 395 31.79 -4.69 -13.69
C ASP A 395 31.70 -3.17 -13.58
N PHE A 396 30.48 -2.65 -13.55
CA PHE A 396 30.19 -1.22 -13.48
C PHE A 396 29.23 -0.92 -12.34
N ASP A 397 29.34 0.27 -11.77
CA ASP A 397 28.26 0.88 -10.99
C ASP A 397 27.29 1.57 -11.96
N ILE A 398 26.03 1.13 -11.95
CA ILE A 398 25.02 1.50 -12.93
C ILE A 398 23.83 2.14 -12.23
N GLN A 399 23.34 3.23 -12.81
CA GLN A 399 22.05 3.84 -12.44
C GLN A 399 21.04 3.68 -13.58
N ALA A 400 19.93 3.01 -13.30
CA ALA A 400 18.89 2.75 -14.29
C ALA A 400 17.47 2.87 -13.72
N VAL A 401 16.53 3.21 -14.59
CA VAL A 401 15.09 3.26 -14.30
C VAL A 401 14.41 2.05 -14.93
N ILE A 402 13.57 1.35 -14.17
CA ILE A 402 12.89 0.13 -14.62
C ILE A 402 11.71 0.48 -15.55
N GLU A 403 11.68 -0.11 -16.75
CA GLU A 403 10.65 0.16 -17.77
C GLU A 403 9.53 -0.88 -17.77
N ARG A 404 9.87 -2.18 -17.64
CA ARG A 404 8.90 -3.28 -17.71
C ARG A 404 9.22 -4.34 -16.67
N ARG A 405 8.19 -4.73 -15.91
CA ARG A 405 8.30 -5.64 -14.76
C ARG A 405 8.31 -7.12 -15.18
N LEU A 406 9.33 -7.83 -14.69
CA LEU A 406 9.57 -9.28 -14.58
C LEU A 406 8.97 -10.17 -15.68
N LEU A 407 9.79 -10.52 -16.67
CA LEU A 407 9.58 -11.72 -17.47
C LEU A 407 10.35 -12.86 -16.80
N TYR A 408 9.69 -14.01 -16.59
CA TYR A 408 10.43 -15.23 -16.24
C TYR A 408 11.40 -15.54 -17.37
N SER A 409 12.69 -15.67 -17.07
CA SER A 409 13.62 -16.29 -18.00
C SER A 409 13.16 -17.74 -18.16
N GLY A 410 12.59 -18.07 -19.32
CA GLY A 410 12.28 -19.46 -19.63
C GLY A 410 13.55 -20.32 -19.59
N PRO A 411 13.41 -21.65 -19.53
CA PRO A 411 14.55 -22.59 -19.53
C PRO A 411 15.46 -22.48 -20.77
N ASP A 412 15.10 -21.65 -21.75
CA ASP A 412 15.79 -21.45 -23.02
C ASP A 412 16.78 -20.27 -23.03
N ASP A 413 16.92 -19.50 -21.95
CA ASP A 413 17.95 -18.44 -21.85
C ASP A 413 19.04 -18.85 -20.84
N PRO A 414 20.10 -19.57 -21.28
CA PRO A 414 21.12 -20.18 -20.41
C PRO A 414 22.04 -19.15 -19.74
N LYS A 415 21.78 -17.86 -19.91
CA LYS A 415 22.60 -16.79 -19.39
C LYS A 415 21.97 -16.27 -18.10
N VAL A 416 22.44 -16.87 -17.01
CA VAL A 416 22.93 -16.19 -15.79
C VAL A 416 22.28 -16.63 -14.46
N TYR A 417 20.99 -16.93 -14.37
CA TYR A 417 20.40 -17.49 -13.14
C TYR A 417 19.28 -18.50 -13.43
N PRO A 418 19.35 -19.75 -12.93
CA PRO A 418 18.32 -20.78 -13.16
C PRO A 418 16.90 -20.38 -12.73
N ASP A 419 16.78 -19.55 -11.69
CA ASP A 419 15.52 -19.07 -11.11
C ASP A 419 15.46 -17.52 -11.04
N GLY A 420 16.28 -16.83 -11.84
CA GLY A 420 16.35 -15.38 -11.85
C GLY A 420 15.23 -14.70 -12.66
N TYR A 421 15.30 -13.39 -12.71
CA TYR A 421 14.34 -12.55 -13.43
C TYR A 421 15.03 -11.74 -14.53
N ALA A 422 14.35 -11.56 -15.66
CA ALA A 422 14.75 -10.62 -16.70
C ALA A 422 13.89 -9.35 -16.62
N VAL A 423 14.55 -8.19 -16.49
CA VAL A 423 13.90 -6.89 -16.33
C VAL A 423 14.40 -5.94 -17.40
N TRP A 424 13.50 -5.19 -18.05
CA TRP A 424 13.89 -4.13 -18.97
C TRP A 424 14.06 -2.82 -18.20
N ALA A 425 15.18 -2.15 -18.41
CA ALA A 425 15.50 -0.88 -17.78
C ALA A 425 16.14 0.07 -18.79
N THR A 426 16.32 1.34 -18.41
CA THR A 426 17.06 2.33 -19.19
C THR A 426 17.99 3.11 -18.28
N SER A 427 19.26 3.24 -18.67
CA SER A 427 20.24 4.05 -17.94
C SER A 427 19.89 5.54 -18.02
N GLN A 428 20.23 6.33 -17.00
CA GLN A 428 19.83 7.74 -16.97
C GLN A 428 20.71 8.64 -17.85
N ALA A 429 22.03 8.48 -17.80
CA ALA A 429 22.98 9.33 -18.49
C ALA A 429 24.21 8.52 -18.96
N PRO A 430 24.34 8.24 -20.26
CA PRO A 430 23.38 8.47 -21.34
C PRO A 430 22.20 7.49 -21.29
N ARG A 431 21.10 7.80 -21.99
CA ARG A 431 19.95 6.90 -22.13
C ARG A 431 20.28 5.73 -23.06
N LEU A 432 20.47 4.55 -22.48
CA LEU A 432 20.70 3.29 -23.18
C LEU A 432 19.73 2.24 -22.62
N GLY A 433 19.06 1.49 -23.50
CA GLY A 433 18.18 0.41 -23.08
C GLY A 433 18.98 -0.77 -22.55
N LEU A 434 18.55 -1.33 -21.43
CA LEU A 434 19.19 -2.44 -20.72
C LEU A 434 18.22 -3.62 -20.55
N VAL A 435 18.79 -4.82 -20.52
CA VAL A 435 18.15 -6.04 -19.99
C VAL A 435 18.95 -6.47 -18.76
N LEU A 436 18.31 -6.44 -17.60
CA LEU A 436 18.91 -6.79 -16.31
C LEU A 436 18.53 -8.23 -15.94
N PHE A 437 19.52 -9.07 -15.69
CA PHE A 437 19.36 -10.40 -15.13
C PHE A 437 19.55 -10.32 -13.62
N VAL A 438 18.45 -10.39 -12.89
CA VAL A 438 18.38 -10.18 -11.44
C VAL A 438 18.28 -11.52 -10.72
N PRO A 439 19.08 -11.78 -9.67
CA PRO A 439 18.93 -12.98 -8.86
C PRO A 439 17.57 -12.98 -8.13
N HIS A 440 16.99 -14.17 -7.91
CA HIS A 440 15.64 -14.33 -7.34
C HIS A 440 15.42 -13.53 -6.04
N GLN A 441 16.43 -13.54 -5.17
CA GLN A 441 16.41 -12.91 -3.84
C GLN A 441 16.31 -11.39 -3.90
N SER A 442 16.84 -10.78 -4.97
CA SER A 442 16.79 -9.33 -5.20
C SER A 442 15.60 -8.93 -6.09
N GLY A 443 14.78 -9.89 -6.53
CA GLY A 443 13.62 -9.61 -7.37
C GLY A 443 12.66 -8.59 -6.74
N ASP A 444 12.47 -8.69 -5.43
CA ASP A 444 11.62 -7.79 -4.66
C ASP A 444 12.13 -6.33 -4.74
N ASP A 445 13.44 -6.08 -4.58
CA ASP A 445 14.00 -4.72 -4.63
C ASP A 445 13.75 -4.06 -6.00
N PHE A 446 13.86 -4.84 -7.08
CA PHE A 446 13.58 -4.39 -8.45
C PHE A 446 12.08 -4.28 -8.75
N GLU A 447 11.20 -4.89 -7.94
CA GLU A 447 9.74 -4.79 -8.04
C GLU A 447 9.20 -3.55 -7.32
N HIS A 448 9.76 -3.20 -6.16
CA HIS A 448 9.29 -2.10 -5.31
C HIS A 448 9.80 -0.73 -5.78
N THR A 449 10.93 -0.69 -6.51
CA THR A 449 11.47 0.55 -7.06
C THR A 449 10.59 1.02 -8.24
N GLY A 450 9.81 2.08 -8.04
CA GLY A 450 8.84 2.61 -9.01
C GLY A 450 9.47 3.19 -10.28
N ARG A 451 9.41 4.52 -10.45
CA ARG A 451 10.15 5.24 -11.50
C ARG A 451 11.50 5.79 -11.02
N ASP A 452 11.86 5.51 -9.77
CA ASP A 452 13.07 6.02 -9.16
C ASP A 452 14.31 5.31 -9.74
N PRO A 453 15.42 6.03 -9.96
CA PRO A 453 16.68 5.41 -10.37
C PRO A 453 17.19 4.46 -9.32
N LEU A 454 17.40 3.20 -9.71
CA LEU A 454 18.08 2.21 -8.89
C LEU A 454 19.58 2.26 -9.17
N SER A 455 20.39 2.31 -8.11
CA SER A 455 21.85 2.17 -8.18
C SER A 455 22.26 0.75 -7.80
N PHE A 456 22.93 0.04 -8.71
CA PHE A 456 23.40 -1.33 -8.49
C PHE A 456 24.73 -1.58 -9.23
N ARG A 457 25.46 -2.60 -8.78
CA ARG A 457 26.65 -3.08 -9.48
C ARG A 457 26.25 -4.14 -10.49
N GLY A 458 26.71 -4.03 -11.73
CA GLY A 458 26.34 -4.96 -12.80
C GLY A 458 27.50 -5.31 -13.71
N ARG A 459 27.50 -6.55 -14.21
CA ARG A 459 28.48 -7.06 -15.18
C ARG A 459 27.89 -7.09 -16.57
N VAL A 460 28.61 -6.54 -17.56
CA VAL A 460 28.18 -6.65 -18.97
C VAL A 460 28.37 -8.08 -19.45
N ILE A 461 27.32 -8.69 -20.01
CA ILE A 461 27.36 -10.09 -20.47
C ILE A 461 27.12 -10.24 -21.98
N GLY A 462 26.58 -9.21 -22.64
CA GLY A 462 26.33 -9.24 -24.09
C GLY A 462 25.38 -8.13 -24.56
N TRP A 463 24.89 -8.29 -25.79
CA TRP A 463 23.92 -7.41 -26.43
C TRP A 463 22.74 -8.22 -26.96
N ASP A 464 21.54 -7.67 -26.80
CA ASP A 464 20.31 -8.19 -27.36
C ASP A 464 19.98 -7.43 -28.65
N HIS A 465 20.35 -8.02 -29.79
CA HIS A 465 20.05 -7.46 -31.11
C HIS A 465 18.56 -7.43 -31.44
N GLN A 466 17.75 -8.29 -30.82
CA GLN A 466 16.32 -8.34 -31.12
C GLN A 466 15.59 -7.13 -30.52
N HIS A 467 16.09 -6.60 -29.40
CA HIS A 467 15.45 -5.51 -28.67
C HIS A 467 16.33 -4.25 -28.57
N ASP A 468 17.52 -4.26 -29.17
CA ASP A 468 18.55 -3.21 -29.14
C ASP A 468 18.92 -2.75 -27.71
N ARG A 469 19.25 -3.72 -26.85
CA ARG A 469 19.55 -3.50 -25.42
C ARG A 469 20.84 -4.16 -24.97
N LEU A 470 21.55 -3.49 -24.05
CA LEU A 470 22.73 -4.05 -23.38
C LEU A 470 22.30 -5.04 -22.30
N GLN A 471 22.87 -6.25 -22.31
CA GLN A 471 22.59 -7.28 -21.32
C GLN A 471 23.53 -7.14 -20.12
N ILE A 472 22.95 -7.02 -18.93
CA ILE A 472 23.66 -6.81 -17.66
C ILE A 472 23.25 -7.89 -16.66
N GLN A 473 24.24 -8.59 -16.09
CA GLN A 473 24.06 -9.41 -14.90
C GLN A 473 24.16 -8.52 -13.66
N VAL A 474 23.10 -8.46 -12.86
CA VAL A 474 23.14 -7.74 -11.58
C VAL A 474 23.95 -8.56 -10.57
N LEU A 475 24.93 -7.93 -9.93
CA LEU A 475 25.75 -8.53 -8.90
C LEU A 475 25.13 -8.23 -7.53
N GLU A 476 25.10 -9.22 -6.64
CA GLU A 476 24.67 -9.03 -5.25
C GLU A 476 25.58 -8.00 -4.56
N LYS A 477 24.98 -7.14 -3.73
CA LYS A 477 25.72 -6.16 -2.90
C LYS A 477 26.52 -6.84 -1.81
#